data_AF-A0A3N5NGB2-F1
#
_entry.id   AF-A0A3N5NGB2-F1
#
_cell.length_a   1.000
_cell.length_b   1.000
_cell.length_c   1.000
_cell.angle_alpha   90.00
_cell.angle_beta   90.00
_cell.angle_gamma   90.00
#
_symmetry.space_group_name_H-M   'P 1'
#
loop_
_entity.id
_entity.type
_entity.pdbx_description
1 polymer ?
#
loop_
_entity_poly.entity_id
_entity_poly.type
_entity_poly.pdbx_seq_one_letter_code
_entity_poly.pdbx_strand_id
1 'polypeptide(L)'
;MHLIDLNYRLGRAKEADGQTVALVDYYRQQGAIERALALLQEAVRLQPQQMALRARVARAYIDAGLQDQAIQELDMLGELQLDAGLLEQAMDTVRFIISLKPKNIEAYRQLLAQL
;
A
#
# COMPACT_ATOMS: atom_id res chain seq x y z
N MET A 1 5.79 -22.96 -2.89
CA MET A 1 6.07 -21.77 -3.74
C MET A 1 4.78 -21.35 -4.42
N HIS A 2 4.31 -20.12 -4.19
CA HIS A 2 3.12 -19.58 -4.86
C HIS A 2 3.52 -19.02 -6.24
N LEU A 3 2.68 -19.22 -7.26
CA LEU A 3 2.93 -18.73 -8.63
C LEU A 3 3.18 -17.22 -8.70
N ILE A 4 2.60 -16.45 -7.78
CA ILE A 4 2.80 -15.00 -7.65
C ILE A 4 4.26 -14.65 -7.33
N ASP A 5 4.88 -15.35 -6.37
CA ASP A 5 6.31 -15.15 -6.02
C ASP A 5 7.21 -15.42 -7.24
N LEU A 6 6.92 -16.50 -7.97
CA LEU A 6 7.67 -16.84 -9.18
C LEU A 6 7.51 -15.78 -10.27
N ASN A 7 6.30 -15.29 -10.51
CA ASN A 7 6.04 -14.28 -11.55
C ASN A 7 6.69 -12.94 -11.22
N TYR A 8 6.72 -12.53 -9.96
CA TYR A 8 7.46 -11.33 -9.54
C TYR A 8 8.98 -11.51 -9.70
N ARG A 9 9.52 -12.68 -9.35
CA ARG A 9 10.95 -12.99 -9.54
C ARG A 9 11.37 -13.11 -11.01
N LEU A 10 10.46 -13.51 -11.89
CA LEU A 10 10.68 -13.61 -13.34
C LEU A 10 10.50 -12.28 -14.09
N GLY A 11 10.27 -11.16 -13.39
CA GLY A 11 10.06 -9.85 -14.01
C GLY A 11 8.70 -9.69 -14.72
N ARG A 12 7.78 -10.65 -14.54
CA ARG A 12 6.41 -10.61 -15.09
C ARG A 12 5.46 -9.88 -14.13
N ALA A 13 5.86 -8.69 -13.70
CA ALA A 13 5.15 -7.92 -12.68
C ALA A 13 3.68 -7.64 -13.07
N LYS A 14 3.39 -7.35 -14.34
CA LYS A 14 2.02 -7.08 -14.80
C LYS A 14 1.06 -8.28 -14.64
N GLU A 15 1.53 -9.49 -14.91
CA GLU A 15 0.73 -10.71 -14.76
C GLU A 15 0.53 -11.05 -13.28
N ALA A 16 1.58 -10.90 -12.48
CA ALA A 16 1.54 -11.08 -11.04
C ALA A 16 0.62 -10.06 -10.35
N ASP A 17 0.58 -8.81 -10.83
CA ASP A 17 -0.33 -7.78 -10.32
C ASP A 17 -1.79 -8.16 -10.57
N GLY A 18 -2.14 -8.55 -11.80
CA GLY A 18 -3.51 -8.99 -12.13
C GLY A 18 -3.97 -10.19 -11.29
N GLN A 19 -3.09 -11.17 -11.08
CA GLN A 19 -3.36 -12.32 -10.21
C GLN A 19 -3.50 -11.92 -8.74
N THR A 20 -2.65 -11.00 -8.27
CA THR A 20 -2.70 -10.49 -6.89
C THR A 20 -4.02 -9.75 -6.64
N VAL A 21 -4.48 -8.91 -7.58
CA VAL A 21 -5.80 -8.25 -7.47
C VAL A 21 -6.92 -9.28 -7.36
N ALA A 22 -6.96 -10.25 -8.28
CA ALA A 22 -8.02 -11.25 -8.31
C ALA A 22 -8.08 -12.08 -7.02
N LEU A 23 -6.91 -12.45 -6.46
CA LEU A 23 -6.84 -13.20 -5.20
C LEU A 23 -7.23 -12.35 -3.98
N VAL A 24 -6.82 -11.08 -3.94
CA VAL A 24 -7.23 -10.16 -2.88
C VAL A 24 -8.75 -10.00 -2.89
N ASP A 25 -9.35 -9.77 -4.06
CA ASP A 25 -10.80 -9.63 -4.19
C ASP A 25 -11.53 -10.92 -3.81
N TYR A 26 -11.01 -12.08 -4.24
CA TYR A 26 -11.53 -13.39 -3.86
C TYR A 26 -11.54 -13.60 -2.34
N TYR A 27 -10.41 -13.34 -1.67
CA TYR A 27 -10.32 -13.51 -0.22
C TYR A 27 -11.15 -12.47 0.55
N ARG A 28 -11.27 -11.24 0.04
CA ARG A 28 -12.19 -10.23 0.59
C ARG A 28 -13.64 -10.68 0.52
N GLN A 29 -14.09 -11.24 -0.62
CA GLN A 29 -15.44 -11.76 -0.77
C GLN A 29 -15.76 -12.93 0.17
N GLN A 30 -14.75 -13.69 0.58
CA GLN A 30 -14.91 -14.78 1.55
C GLN A 30 -14.74 -14.35 3.02
N GLY A 31 -14.56 -13.06 3.29
CA GLY A 31 -14.28 -12.56 4.64
C GLY A 31 -12.91 -12.96 5.18
N ALA A 32 -12.03 -13.51 4.33
CA ALA A 32 -10.70 -13.99 4.69
C ALA A 32 -9.64 -12.88 4.53
N ILE A 33 -9.88 -11.72 5.16
CA ILE A 33 -9.05 -10.51 5.01
C ILE A 33 -7.58 -10.75 5.38
N GLU A 34 -7.31 -11.62 6.34
CA GLU A 34 -5.94 -11.99 6.77
C GLU A 34 -5.13 -12.66 5.65
N ARG A 35 -5.77 -13.51 4.83
CA ARG A 35 -5.11 -14.18 3.71
C ARG A 35 -4.81 -13.19 2.57
N ALA A 36 -5.73 -12.26 2.33
CA ALA A 36 -5.51 -11.18 1.37
C ALA A 36 -4.32 -10.31 1.79
N LEU A 37 -4.25 -9.95 3.08
CA LEU A 37 -3.14 -9.18 3.65
C LEU A 37 -1.81 -9.91 3.53
N ALA A 38 -1.74 -11.20 3.86
CA ALA A 38 -0.50 -11.98 3.76
C ALA A 38 0.04 -12.03 2.32
N LEU A 39 -0.84 -12.20 1.32
CA LEU A 39 -0.46 -12.15 -0.10
C LEU A 39 0.07 -10.78 -0.52
N LEU A 40 -0.61 -9.72 -0.09
CA LEU A 40 -0.23 -8.34 -0.39
C LEU A 40 1.10 -7.94 0.25
N GLN A 41 1.33 -8.33 1.50
CA GLN A 41 2.59 -8.12 2.21
C GLN A 41 3.76 -8.79 1.49
N GLU A 42 3.56 -10.02 1.02
CA GLU A 42 4.58 -10.73 0.26
C GLU A 42 4.86 -10.04 -1.09
N ALA A 43 3.81 -9.57 -1.78
CA ALA A 43 3.98 -8.80 -3.02
C ALA A 43 4.77 -7.51 -2.80
N VAL A 44 4.52 -6.76 -1.72
CA VAL A 44 5.30 -5.56 -1.35
C VAL A 44 6.74 -5.93 -0.99
N ARG A 45 6.97 -7.04 -0.28
CA ARG A 45 8.31 -7.52 0.05
C ARG A 45 9.14 -7.80 -1.21
N LEU A 46 8.50 -8.32 -2.26
CA LEU A 46 9.14 -8.62 -3.53
C LEU A 46 9.35 -7.37 -4.41
N GLN A 47 8.47 -6.38 -4.30
CA GLN A 47 8.55 -5.13 -5.05
C GLN A 47 8.30 -3.90 -4.14
N PRO A 48 9.27 -3.52 -3.31
CA PRO A 48 9.09 -2.47 -2.31
C PRO A 48 8.90 -1.07 -2.92
N GLN A 49 9.22 -0.87 -4.20
CA GLN A 49 9.08 0.43 -4.88
C GLN A 49 7.78 0.53 -5.70
N GLN A 50 6.94 -0.52 -5.73
CA GLN A 50 5.68 -0.47 -6.46
C GLN A 50 4.61 0.27 -5.65
N MET A 51 4.41 1.55 -5.99
CA MET A 51 3.41 2.43 -5.36
C MET A 51 2.00 1.82 -5.32
N ALA A 52 1.57 1.19 -6.42
CA ALA A 52 0.23 0.60 -6.52
C ALA A 52 0.03 -0.55 -5.52
N LEU A 53 1.07 -1.34 -5.23
CA LEU A 53 1.00 -2.41 -4.23
C LEU A 53 0.88 -1.82 -2.83
N ARG A 54 1.70 -0.81 -2.48
CA ARG A 54 1.62 -0.14 -1.18
C ARG A 54 0.24 0.45 -0.91
N ALA A 55 -0.36 1.13 -1.89
CA ALA A 55 -1.72 1.65 -1.79
C ALA A 55 -2.76 0.54 -1.52
N ARG A 56 -2.62 -0.62 -2.18
CA ARG A 56 -3.51 -1.78 -1.96
C ARG A 56 -3.36 -2.37 -0.57
N VAL A 57 -2.13 -2.49 -0.07
CA VAL A 57 -1.87 -3.01 1.29
C VAL A 57 -2.42 -2.05 2.34
N ALA A 58 -2.16 -0.75 2.19
CA ALA A 58 -2.73 0.27 3.05
C ALA A 58 -4.26 0.17 3.11
N ARG A 59 -4.92 0.03 1.94
CA ARG A 59 -6.37 -0.13 1.89
C ARG A 59 -6.85 -1.40 2.60
N ALA A 60 -6.16 -2.51 2.40
CA ALA A 60 -6.51 -3.77 3.06
C ALA A 60 -6.34 -3.67 4.59
N TYR A 61 -5.33 -2.95 5.08
CA TYR A 61 -5.17 -2.68 6.51
C TYR A 61 -6.29 -1.80 7.05
N ILE A 62 -6.73 -0.77 6.32
CA ILE A 62 -7.87 0.07 6.72
C ILE A 62 -9.15 -0.76 6.84
N ASP A 63 -9.44 -1.58 5.83
CA ASP A 63 -10.62 -2.45 5.82
C ASP A 63 -10.56 -3.50 6.97
N ALA A 64 -9.37 -3.88 7.41
CA ALA A 64 -9.14 -4.77 8.56
C ALA A 64 -9.13 -4.05 9.93
N GLY A 65 -9.30 -2.72 9.97
CA GLY A 65 -9.20 -1.93 11.21
C GLY A 65 -7.77 -1.75 11.74
N LEU A 66 -6.76 -2.15 10.96
CA LEU A 66 -5.33 -2.12 11.29
C LEU A 66 -4.72 -0.77 10.88
N GLN A 67 -5.22 0.30 11.49
CA GLN A 67 -4.95 1.66 11.04
C GLN A 67 -3.47 2.07 11.13
N ASP A 68 -2.76 1.65 12.19
CA ASP A 68 -1.34 1.98 12.37
C ASP A 68 -0.48 1.39 11.23
N GLN A 69 -0.76 0.15 10.80
CA GLN A 69 -0.07 -0.46 9.66
C GLN A 69 -0.45 0.19 8.32
N ALA A 70 -1.71 0.64 8.17
CA ALA A 70 -2.12 1.37 6.98
C ALA A 70 -1.33 2.68 6.83
N ILE A 71 -1.15 3.42 7.92
CA ILE A 71 -0.38 4.68 7.93
C ILE A 71 1.07 4.42 7.52
N GLN A 72 1.70 3.36 8.02
CA GLN A 72 3.08 3.01 7.63
C GLN A 72 3.22 2.75 6.12
N GLU A 73 2.27 2.06 5.49
CA GLU A 73 2.31 1.84 4.04
C GLU A 73 2.04 3.11 3.24
N LEU A 74 1.19 4.01 3.76
CA LEU A 74 0.92 5.32 3.16
C LEU A 74 2.11 6.28 3.29
N ASP A 75 2.85 6.23 4.40
CA ASP A 75 4.08 6.99 4.59
C ASP A 75 5.10 6.62 3.51
N MET A 76 5.38 5.32 3.36
CA MET A 76 6.27 4.82 2.32
C MET A 76 5.79 5.16 0.91
N LEU A 77 4.46 5.16 0.68
CA LEU A 77 3.89 5.58 -0.60
C LEU A 77 4.14 7.07 -0.87
N GLY A 78 3.95 7.93 0.14
CA GLY A 78 4.21 9.37 0.06
C GLY A 78 5.67 9.65 -0.24
N GLU A 79 6.59 8.97 0.44
CA GLU A 79 8.04 9.08 0.18
C GLU A 79 8.39 8.72 -1.27
N LEU A 80 7.89 7.58 -1.77
CA LEU A 80 8.11 7.19 -3.17
C LEU A 80 7.55 8.22 -4.16
N GLN A 81 6.40 8.82 -3.86
CA GLN A 81 5.78 9.85 -4.71
C GLN A 81 6.63 11.12 -4.73
N LEU A 82 7.16 11.55 -3.58
CA LEU A 82 8.07 12.70 -3.48
C LEU A 82 9.37 12.46 -4.25
N ASP A 83 9.99 11.28 -4.09
CA ASP A 83 11.21 10.89 -4.79
C ASP A 83 11.01 10.87 -6.32
N ALA A 84 9.80 10.51 -6.77
CA ALA A 84 9.42 10.52 -8.18
C ALA A 84 8.98 11.91 -8.70
N GLY A 85 8.97 12.95 -7.86
CA GLY A 85 8.49 14.29 -8.20
C GLY A 85 6.98 14.41 -8.39
N LEU A 86 6.22 13.41 -7.95
CA LEU A 86 4.75 13.34 -8.03
C LEU A 86 4.10 14.12 -6.88
N LEU A 87 4.39 15.42 -6.81
CA LEU A 87 4.08 16.28 -5.68
C LEU A 87 2.59 16.28 -5.31
N GLU A 88 1.69 16.43 -6.29
CA GLU A 88 0.23 16.44 -6.04
C GLU A 88 -0.23 15.12 -5.39
N GLN A 89 0.29 13.99 -5.87
CA GLN A 89 -0.08 12.68 -5.34
C GLN A 89 0.45 12.49 -3.91
N ALA A 90 1.68 12.96 -3.64
CA ALA A 90 2.24 12.94 -2.29
C ALA A 90 1.40 13.78 -1.32
N MET A 91 0.97 14.97 -1.73
CA MET A 91 0.09 15.83 -0.92
C MET A 91 -1.25 15.14 -0.63
N ASP A 92 -1.85 14.46 -1.60
CA ASP A 92 -3.10 13.72 -1.41
C ASP A 92 -2.92 12.53 -0.46
N THR A 93 -1.81 11.79 -0.58
CA THR A 93 -1.45 10.73 0.36
C THR A 93 -1.29 11.27 1.78
N VAL A 94 -0.57 12.38 1.97
CA VAL A 94 -0.39 13.02 3.28
C VAL A 94 -1.71 13.53 3.87
N ARG A 95 -2.57 14.14 3.04
CA ARG A 95 -3.94 14.54 3.46
C ARG A 95 -4.76 13.34 3.91
N PHE A 96 -4.65 12.22 3.19
CA PHE A 96 -5.34 11.00 3.54
C PHE A 96 -4.84 10.45 4.88
N ILE A 97 -3.52 10.43 5.12
CA ILE A 97 -2.93 10.06 6.41
C ILE A 97 -3.51 10.94 7.53
N ILE A 98 -3.54 12.26 7.36
CA ILE A 98 -4.12 13.20 8.34
C ILE A 98 -5.58 12.84 8.66
N SER A 99 -6.37 12.44 7.66
CA SER A 99 -7.78 12.05 7.84
C SER A 99 -7.95 10.81 8.72
N LEU A 100 -6.94 9.93 8.77
CA LEU A 100 -6.91 8.76 9.65
C LEU A 100 -6.60 9.14 11.11
N LYS A 101 -6.24 10.40 11.41
CA LYS A 101 -5.89 10.86 12.77
C LYS A 101 -4.73 10.07 13.39
N PRO A 102 -3.53 10.07 12.78
CA PRO A 102 -2.35 9.44 13.33
C PRO A 102 -1.91 10.14 14.61
N LYS A 103 -1.15 9.45 15.47
CA LYS A 103 -0.66 10.00 16.75
C LYS A 103 0.20 11.26 16.57
N ASN A 104 0.91 11.34 15.45
CA ASN A 104 1.81 12.43 15.05
C ASN A 104 1.19 13.35 13.99
N ILE A 105 -0.12 13.61 14.04
CA ILE A 105 -0.85 14.42 13.05
C ILE A 105 -0.18 15.77 12.71
N GLU A 106 0.45 16.43 13.70
CA GLU A 106 1.13 17.72 13.47
C GLU A 106 2.35 17.60 12.55
N ALA A 107 3.07 16.48 12.57
CA ALA A 107 4.19 16.26 11.67
C ALA A 107 3.74 16.22 10.20
N TYR A 108 2.61 15.56 9.93
CA TYR A 108 2.03 15.50 8.59
C TYR A 108 1.47 16.85 8.12
N ARG A 109 0.90 17.65 9.04
CA ARG A 109 0.46 19.02 8.72
C ARG A 109 1.62 19.92 8.36
N GLN A 110 2.73 19.81 9.10
CA GLN A 110 3.96 20.55 8.80
C GLN A 110 4.55 20.12 7.46
N LEU A 111 4.63 18.82 7.19
CA LEU A 111 5.08 18.30 5.89
C LEU A 111 4.22 18.87 4.76
N LEU A 112 2.89 18.79 4.86
CA LEU A 112 1.97 19.29 3.84
C LEU A 112 2.09 20.80 3.60
N ALA A 113 2.49 21.59 4.59
CA ALA A 113 2.69 23.03 4.46
C ALA A 113 4.03 23.41 3.80
N GLN A 114 4.97 22.47 3.71
CA GLN A 114 6.29 22.66 3.10
C GLN A 114 6.38 22.13 1.66
N LEU A 115 5.40 21.34 1.24
CA LEU A 115 5.21 20.82 -0.12
C LEU A 115 4.46 21.84 -0.99
#